data_AF-A0A925DDC8-F1
#
_entry.id   AF-A0A925DDC8-F1
#
_cell.length_a   1.000
_cell.length_b   1.000
_cell.length_c   1.000
_cell.angle_alpha   90.00
_cell.angle_beta   90.00
_cell.angle_gamma   90.00
#
_symmetry.space_group_name_H-M   'P 1'
#
loop_
_entity.id
_entity.type
_entity.pdbx_description
1 polymer ?
#
loop_
_entity_poly.entity_id
_entity_poly.type
_entity_poly.pdbx_seq_one_letter_code
_entity_poly.pdbx_strand_id
1 'polypeptide(L)' 'KGLGEMNAEQLWETTMNPDTRRLLPVSLGGFDQPEAAARFNMLMGKGEAAARRAWIEEHGNEAEADI' A
#
# COMPACT_ATOMS: atom_id res chain seq x y z
N LYS A 1 14.93 -1.94 7.83
CA LYS A 1 14.99 -3.40 7.98
C LYS A 1 14.02 -4.01 6.99
N GLY A 2 14.39 -5.08 6.30
CA GLY A 2 13.55 -5.65 5.24
C GLY A 2 13.56 -7.17 5.27
N LEU A 3 12.84 -7.79 4.33
CA LEU A 3 12.73 -9.26 4.24
C LEU A 3 14.09 -9.97 4.17
N GLY A 4 15.14 -9.30 3.67
CA GLY A 4 16.51 -9.85 3.61
C GLY A 4 17.20 -10.05 4.96
N GLU A 5 16.62 -9.56 6.06
CA GLU A 5 17.10 -9.88 7.43
C GLU A 5 16.52 -11.18 7.97
N MET A 6 15.53 -11.76 7.29
CA MET A 6 14.92 -13.04 7.66
C MET A 6 15.58 -14.18 6.90
N ASN A 7 15.76 -15.32 7.57
CA ASN A 7 16.22 -16.53 6.89
C ASN A 7 15.07 -17.16 6.07
N ALA A 8 15.41 -18.13 5.21
CA ALA A 8 14.45 -18.77 4.30
C ALA A 8 13.29 -19.45 5.03
N GLU A 9 13.56 -20.14 6.15
CA GLU A 9 12.54 -20.83 6.95
C GLU A 9 11.56 -19.84 7.58
N GLN A 10 12.07 -18.73 8.13
CA GLN A 10 11.25 -17.67 8.72
C GLN A 10 10.33 -17.03 7.68
N LEU A 11 10.85 -16.69 6.49
CA LEU A 11 10.02 -16.13 5.41
C LEU A 11 8.94 -17.12 4.97
N TRP A 12 9.30 -18.39 4.79
CA TRP A 12 8.36 -19.43 4.39
C TRP A 12 7.20 -19.54 5.38
N GLU A 13 7.50 -19.77 6.65
CA GLU A 13 6.47 -20.03 7.68
C GLU A 13 5.59 -18.82 7.97
N THR A 14 6.11 -17.60 7.87
CA THR A 14 5.37 -16.39 8.26
C THR A 14 4.63 -15.72 7.11
N THR A 15 5.12 -15.84 5.87
CA THR A 15 4.59 -15.05 4.75
C THR A 15 4.19 -15.87 3.53
N MET A 16 4.83 -17.01 3.26
CA MET A 16 4.66 -17.71 1.97
C MET A 16 3.83 -18.99 2.07
N ASN A 17 3.90 -19.71 3.19
CA ASN A 17 3.22 -20.98 3.38
C ASN A 17 1.69 -20.79 3.26
N PRO A 18 1.01 -21.46 2.29
CA PRO A 18 -0.43 -21.32 2.07
C PRO A 18 -1.30 -21.58 3.30
N ASP A 19 -0.85 -22.44 4.21
CA ASP A 19 -1.61 -22.83 5.40
C ASP A 19 -1.53 -21.79 6.52
N THR A 20 -0.47 -20.98 6.56
CA THR A 20 -0.22 -20.00 7.63
C THR A 20 -0.28 -18.54 7.17
N ARG A 21 -0.08 -18.28 5.86
CA ARG A 21 -0.03 -16.93 5.31
C ARG A 21 -1.38 -16.24 5.39
N ARG A 22 -1.33 -14.90 5.50
CA ARG A 22 -2.49 -14.03 5.39
C ARG A 22 -2.30 -13.11 4.20
N LEU A 23 -3.14 -13.26 3.18
CA LEU A 23 -3.13 -12.41 1.99
C LEU A 23 -4.33 -11.45 2.03
N LEU A 24 -4.09 -10.19 1.65
CA LEU A 24 -5.13 -9.19 1.49
C LEU A 24 -5.47 -9.08 -0.01
N PRO A 25 -6.66 -9.54 -0.46
CA PRO A 25 -7.07 -9.39 -1.84
C PRO A 25 -7.41 -7.92 -2.12
N VAL A 26 -6.80 -7.35 -3.16
CA VAL A 26 -7.07 -5.97 -3.58
C VAL A 26 -8.18 -5.97 -4.63
N SER A 27 -9.19 -5.14 -4.40
CA SER A 27 -10.28 -4.88 -5.35
C SER A 27 -10.58 -3.39 -5.40
N LEU A 28 -11.26 -2.93 -6.47
CA LEU A 28 -11.65 -1.52 -6.58
C LEU A 28 -12.73 -1.13 -5.54
N GLY A 29 -13.42 -2.10 -4.93
CA GLY A 29 -14.45 -1.84 -3.93
C GLY A 29 -15.54 -0.91 -4.47
N GLY A 30 -15.70 0.25 -3.83
CA GLY A 30 -16.65 1.30 -4.23
C GLY A 30 -16.12 2.32 -5.25
N PHE A 31 -14.85 2.22 -5.64
CA PHE A 31 -14.26 3.10 -6.65
C PHE A 31 -14.60 2.62 -8.06
N ASP A 32 -14.93 3.54 -8.95
CA ASP A 32 -14.93 3.26 -10.38
C ASP A 32 -13.53 3.43 -10.99
N GLN A 33 -13.34 2.95 -12.22
CA GLN A 33 -12.03 3.02 -12.88
C GLN A 33 -11.52 4.46 -13.08
N PRO A 34 -12.34 5.42 -13.54
CA PRO A 34 -11.91 6.82 -13.67
C PRO A 34 -11.45 7.45 -12.35
N GLU A 35 -12.18 7.23 -11.26
CA GLU A 35 -11.84 7.78 -9.95
C GLU A 35 -10.52 7.20 -9.44
N ALA A 36 -10.35 5.87 -9.55
CA ALA A 36 -9.11 5.21 -9.19
C ALA A 36 -7.92 5.76 -10.00
N ALA A 37 -8.08 5.90 -11.32
CA ALA A 37 -7.04 6.44 -12.19
C ALA A 37 -6.66 7.88 -11.84
N ALA A 38 -7.64 8.73 -11.51
CA ALA A 38 -7.40 10.09 -11.07
C ALA A 38 -6.58 10.13 -9.77
N ARG A 39 -6.93 9.29 -8.78
CA ARG A 39 -6.16 9.17 -7.53
C ARG A 39 -4.73 8.69 -7.79
N PHE A 40 -4.54 7.69 -8.65
CA PHE A 40 -3.21 7.24 -9.07
C PHE A 40 -2.40 8.36 -9.73
N ASN A 41 -3.01 9.17 -10.60
CA ASN A 41 -2.32 10.28 -11.22
C ASN A 41 -1.89 11.33 -10.18
N MET A 42 -2.79 11.76 -9.28
CA MET A 42 -2.46 12.70 -8.22
C MET A 42 -1.31 12.18 -7.34
N LEU A 43 -1.36 10.90 -6.94
CA LEU A 43 -0.37 10.30 -6.02
C LEU A 43 0.95 9.91 -6.67
N MET A 44 0.98 9.60 -7.97
CA MET A 44 2.15 9.00 -8.63
C MET A 44 2.66 9.81 -9.83
N GLY A 45 1.84 10.69 -10.39
CA GLY A 45 2.16 11.52 -11.55
C GLY A 45 3.36 12.43 -11.30
N LYS A 46 4.27 12.50 -12.26
CA LYS A 46 5.52 13.31 -12.16
C LYS A 46 5.22 14.81 -12.00
N GLY A 47 4.15 15.30 -12.61
CA GLY A 47 3.73 16.71 -12.54
C GLY A 47 2.93 17.07 -11.29
N GLU A 48 2.52 16.09 -10.47
CA GLU A 48 1.53 16.28 -9.40
C GLU A 48 2.18 16.50 -8.02
N ALA A 49 3.43 16.93 -7.96
CA ALA A 49 4.18 17.05 -6.70
C ALA A 49 3.53 18.01 -5.69
N ALA A 50 2.90 19.10 -6.17
CA ALA A 50 2.19 20.04 -5.31
C ALA A 50 0.88 19.46 -4.76
N ALA A 51 0.04 18.88 -5.64
CA ALA A 51 -1.21 18.24 -5.25
C ALA A 51 -0.99 17.08 -4.27
N ARG A 52 0.02 16.24 -4.52
CA ARG A 52 0.42 15.14 -3.63
C ARG A 52 0.83 15.64 -2.25
N ARG A 53 1.62 16.71 -2.17
CA ARG A 53 2.05 17.28 -0.89
C ARG A 53 0.86 17.76 -0.07
N ALA A 54 -0.03 18.56 -0.69
CA ALA A 54 -1.22 19.05 -0.02
C ALA A 54 -2.10 17.89 0.51
N TRP A 55 -2.29 16.85 -0.30
CA TRP A 55 -3.07 15.68 0.09
C TRP A 55 -2.47 14.94 1.30
N ILE A 56 -1.15 14.73 1.31
CA ILE A 56 -0.44 14.08 2.43
C ILE A 56 -0.47 14.94 3.70
N GLU A 57 -0.36 16.26 3.57
CA GLU A 57 -0.47 17.19 4.71
C GLU A 57 -1.87 17.16 5.33
N GLU A 58 -2.91 17.01 4.51
CA GLU A 58 -4.31 16.96 4.96
C GLU A 58 -4.69 15.60 5.58
N HIS A 59 -4.29 14.49 4.96
CA HIS A 59 -4.74 13.14 5.33
C HIS A 59 -3.67 12.30 6.05
N GLY A 60 -2.46 12.85 6.25
CA GLY A 60 -1.32 12.09 6.77
C GLY A 60 -1.53 11.53 8.18
N ASN A 61 -2.42 12.14 8.97
CA ASN A 61 -2.83 11.71 10.30
C ASN A 61 -3.91 10.61 10.30
N GLU A 62 -4.52 10.31 9.15
CA GLU A 62 -5.53 9.26 9.02
C GLU A 62 -4.92 7.87 8.86
N ALA A 63 -3.60 7.81 8.62
CA ALA A 63 -2.89 6.55 8.51
C ALA A 63 -2.75 5.88 9.88
N GLU A 64 -3.45 4.76 10.08
CA GLU A 64 -3.14 3.84 11.17
C GLU A 64 -1.87 3.06 10.81
N ALA A 65 -0.78 3.35 11.52
CA ALA A 65 0.42 2.53 11.42
C ALA A 65 0.14 1.19 12.12
N ASP A 66 0.26 0.10 11.37
CA ASP A 66 0.29 -1.26 11.92
C ASP A 66 1.64 -1.39 12.67
N ILE A 67 1.65 -1.07 13.97
CA ILE A 67 2.81 -1.19 14.88
C ILE A 67 2.84 -2.58 15.49
#